data_AF-A0A7S0QCR7-F1
#
_entry.id   AF-A0A7S0QCR7-F1
#
_cell.length_a   1.000
_cell.length_b   1.000
_cell.length_c   1.000
_cell.angle_alpha   90.00
_cell.angle_beta   90.00
_cell.angle_gamma   90.00
#
_symmetry.space_group_name_H-M   'P 1'
#
loop_
_entity.id
_entity.type
_entity.pdbx_description
1 polymer ?
#
loop_
_entity_poly.entity_id
_entity_poly.type
_entity_poly.pdbx_seq_one_letter_code
_entity_poly.pdbx_strand_id
1 'polypeptide(L)'
;GEGGKGRRKRKSVHDMELDAGPDAAGTDWAAPHPLSVTMTVPPARNIAAKAGAEGGEGLPSLVVTFSYLPNLQVVTVRHRLSGGSSAALSDDPTLLQDLLAGDGGILSPLGANDYFWQDPRTRRPLAFSAKTTRGLPYRWAQVL
;
A
#
# COMPACT_ATOMS: atom_id res chain seq x y z
N GLY A 1 -17.77 7.71 -47.11
CA GLY A 1 -17.58 8.47 -45.88
C GLY A 1 -17.71 7.52 -44.71
N GLU A 2 -16.58 7.12 -44.12
CA GLU A 2 -16.51 6.17 -43.03
C GLU A 2 -17.01 6.78 -41.71
N GLY A 3 -17.99 6.11 -41.07
CA GLY A 3 -18.47 6.43 -39.74
C GLY A 3 -17.76 5.58 -38.68
N GLY A 4 -16.56 5.98 -38.27
CA GLY A 4 -15.84 5.37 -37.15
C GLY A 4 -16.48 5.72 -35.80
N LYS A 5 -17.38 4.86 -35.30
CA LYS A 5 -17.92 4.97 -33.94
C LYS A 5 -16.82 4.64 -32.93
N GLY A 6 -16.28 5.69 -32.31
CA GLY A 6 -15.34 5.62 -31.19
C GLY A 6 -15.92 4.80 -30.03
N ARG A 7 -15.45 3.56 -29.92
CA ARG A 7 -15.71 2.67 -28.78
C ARG A 7 -15.02 3.26 -27.55
N ARG A 8 -15.75 4.04 -26.76
CA ARG A 8 -15.28 4.51 -25.44
C ARG A 8 -14.96 3.28 -24.59
N LYS A 9 -13.66 2.95 -24.47
CA LYS A 9 -13.17 1.97 -23.50
C LYS A 9 -13.57 2.48 -22.12
N ARG A 10 -14.49 1.77 -21.47
CA ARG A 10 -14.73 1.93 -20.03
C ARG A 10 -13.41 1.55 -19.35
N LYS A 11 -12.72 2.53 -18.76
CA LYS A 11 -11.62 2.25 -17.81
C LYS A 11 -12.17 1.32 -16.74
N SER A 12 -11.45 0.23 -16.48
CA SER A 12 -11.78 -0.70 -15.41
C SER A 12 -11.82 0.07 -14.09
N VAL A 13 -12.70 -0.33 -13.17
CA VAL A 13 -12.74 0.23 -11.80
C VAL A 13 -11.40 0.06 -11.07
N HIS A 14 -10.54 -0.84 -11.57
CA HIS A 14 -9.18 -1.05 -11.07
C HIS A 14 -8.12 -0.07 -11.62
N ASP A 15 -8.49 0.79 -12.59
CA ASP A 15 -7.62 1.81 -13.21
C ASP A 15 -7.95 3.24 -12.74
N MET A 16 -8.81 3.40 -11.73
CA MET A 16 -8.99 4.69 -11.04
C MET A 16 -7.89 4.86 -10.00
N GLU A 17 -6.66 4.95 -10.49
CA GLU A 17 -5.56 5.56 -9.75
C GLU A 17 -5.83 7.06 -9.73
N LEU A 18 -6.37 7.54 -8.61
CA LEU A 18 -6.49 8.97 -8.36
C LEU A 18 -5.28 9.38 -7.55
N ASP A 19 -4.35 10.02 -8.25
CA ASP A 19 -3.40 10.93 -7.62
C ASP A 19 -4.22 11.87 -6.74
N ALA A 20 -3.87 11.85 -5.45
CA ALA A 20 -4.46 12.64 -4.39
C ALA A 20 -4.13 14.11 -4.62
N GLY A 21 -4.62 14.67 -5.72
CA GLY A 21 -4.40 16.06 -6.07
C GLY A 21 -4.92 16.94 -4.93
N PRO A 22 -4.24 18.07 -4.66
CA PRO A 22 -4.69 18.99 -3.62
C PRO A 22 -6.14 19.40 -3.88
N ASP A 23 -6.89 19.61 -2.80
CA ASP A 23 -8.25 20.14 -2.91
C ASP A 23 -8.26 21.56 -3.51
N ALA A 24 -9.45 22.14 -3.67
CA ALA A 24 -9.61 23.51 -4.16
C ALA A 24 -8.92 24.58 -3.27
N ALA A 25 -8.48 24.21 -2.07
CA ALA A 25 -7.71 25.03 -1.14
C ALA A 25 -6.20 24.74 -1.16
N GLY A 26 -5.71 23.86 -2.03
CA GLY A 26 -4.28 23.56 -2.17
C GLY A 26 -3.74 22.52 -1.19
N THR A 27 -4.59 21.86 -0.40
CA THR A 27 -4.14 20.91 0.64
C THR A 27 -4.04 19.50 0.07
N ASP A 28 -2.82 18.94 -0.04
CA ASP A 28 -2.62 17.50 -0.24
C ASP A 28 -2.94 16.80 1.08
N TRP A 29 -4.19 16.33 1.19
CA TRP A 29 -4.72 15.64 2.36
C TRP A 29 -4.04 14.29 2.61
N ALA A 30 -3.27 13.76 1.66
CA ALA A 30 -2.47 12.55 1.85
C ALA A 30 -0.96 12.85 1.91
N ALA A 31 -0.57 14.11 2.15
CA ALA A 31 0.82 14.46 2.42
C ALA A 31 1.32 13.72 3.67
N PRO A 32 2.42 12.94 3.57
CA PRO A 32 2.97 12.24 4.72
C PRO A 32 3.70 13.19 5.66
N HIS A 33 3.68 12.86 6.95
CA HIS A 33 4.56 13.45 7.94
C HIS A 33 6.02 13.21 7.55
N PRO A 34 6.95 14.17 7.78
CA PRO A 34 8.35 14.05 7.36
C PRO A 34 9.12 12.94 8.09
N LEU A 35 8.66 12.54 9.27
CA LEU A 35 9.24 11.41 10.01
C LEU A 35 8.52 10.11 9.68
N SER A 36 9.30 9.07 9.43
CA SER A 36 8.87 7.70 9.24
C SER A 36 9.74 6.75 10.05
N VAL A 37 9.23 5.56 10.34
CA VAL A 37 9.95 4.51 11.06
C VAL A 37 10.18 3.35 10.11
N THR A 38 11.43 2.94 9.94
CA THR A 38 11.79 1.74 9.18
C THR A 38 12.33 0.67 10.12
N MET A 39 11.80 -0.53 10.02
CA MET A 39 12.28 -1.73 10.70
C MET A 39 12.69 -2.79 9.69
N THR A 40 13.62 -3.66 10.09
CA THR A 40 14.04 -4.82 9.30
C THR A 40 13.82 -6.07 10.12
N VAL A 41 13.04 -7.00 9.58
CA VAL A 41 12.72 -8.29 10.17
C VAL A 41 13.55 -9.35 9.44
N PRO A 42 14.56 -9.93 10.11
CA PRO A 42 15.37 -10.98 9.51
C PRO A 42 14.57 -12.29 9.38
N PRO A 43 15.02 -13.23 8.53
CA PRO A 43 14.46 -14.58 8.49
C PRO A 43 14.49 -15.23 9.88
N ALA A 44 13.49 -16.07 10.17
CA ALA A 44 13.46 -16.83 11.40
C ALA A 44 14.71 -17.72 11.52
N ARG A 45 15.28 -17.81 12.73
CA ARG A 45 16.58 -18.49 12.97
C ARG A 45 16.59 -19.94 12.49
N ASN A 46 15.49 -20.67 12.67
CA ASN A 46 15.34 -22.05 12.21
C ASN A 46 15.35 -22.17 10.68
N ILE A 47 14.80 -21.18 9.97
CA ILE A 47 14.82 -21.14 8.50
C ILE A 47 16.23 -20.76 8.03
N ALA A 48 16.86 -19.77 8.66
CA ALA A 48 18.23 -19.36 8.36
C ALA A 48 19.25 -20.48 8.56
N ALA A 49 19.14 -21.24 9.65
CA ALA A 49 20.01 -22.39 9.92
C ALA A 49 19.84 -23.48 8.86
N LYS A 50 18.61 -23.75 8.42
CA LYS A 50 18.34 -24.73 7.36
C LYS A 50 18.93 -24.30 6.01
N ALA A 51 18.72 -23.04 5.62
CA ALA A 51 19.27 -22.51 4.37
C ALA A 51 20.81 -22.50 4.36
N GLY A 52 21.44 -22.15 5.48
CA GLY A 52 22.89 -22.19 5.63
C GLY A 52 23.47 -23.61 5.56
N ALA A 53 22.74 -24.61 6.05
CA ALA A 53 23.14 -26.02 5.94
C ALA A 53 22.98 -26.57 4.50
N GLU A 54 22.03 -26.05 3.73
CA GLU A 54 21.77 -26.45 2.33
C GLU A 54 22.61 -25.66 1.31
N GLY A 55 23.50 -24.76 1.76
CA GLY A 55 24.34 -23.94 0.87
C GLY A 55 23.56 -22.91 0.05
N GLY A 56 22.34 -22.56 0.49
CA GLY A 56 21.46 -21.63 -0.22
C GLY A 56 21.93 -20.18 -0.15
N GLU A 57 21.66 -19.42 -1.22
CA GLU A 57 21.80 -17.96 -1.23
C GLU A 57 21.04 -17.32 -0.06
N GLY A 58 21.57 -16.20 0.45
CA GLY A 58 21.07 -15.52 1.64
C GLY A 58 19.56 -15.25 1.57
N LEU A 59 18.83 -15.76 2.57
CA LEU A 59 17.39 -15.58 2.70
C LEU A 59 17.00 -14.09 2.75
N PRO A 60 15.85 -13.70 2.17
CA PRO A 60 15.38 -12.33 2.20
C PRO A 60 15.01 -11.88 3.61
N SER A 61 15.35 -10.65 3.96
CA SER A 61 14.80 -9.95 5.14
C SER A 61 13.61 -9.08 4.71
N LEU A 62 12.60 -8.95 5.56
CA LEU A 62 11.47 -8.05 5.33
C LEU A 62 11.80 -6.66 5.88
N VAL A 63 11.84 -5.67 5.01
CA VAL A 63 11.98 -4.26 5.40
C VAL A 63 10.58 -3.65 5.41
N VAL A 64 10.17 -3.06 6.54
CA VAL A 64 8.85 -2.43 6.71
C VAL A 64 9.04 -0.98 7.11
N THR A 65 8.39 -0.06 6.41
CA THR A 65 8.40 1.37 6.70
C THR A 65 6.99 1.84 7.03
N PHE A 66 6.85 2.43 8.21
CA PHE A 66 5.63 3.06 8.71
C PHE A 66 5.71 4.56 8.47
N SER A 67 4.71 5.11 7.79
CA SER A 67 4.56 6.55 7.57
C SER A 67 3.25 7.01 8.19
N TYR A 68 3.15 8.26 8.60
CA TYR A 68 1.93 8.82 9.19
C TYR A 68 1.33 9.87 8.26
N LEU A 69 0.02 9.79 8.03
CA LEU A 69 -0.75 10.79 7.28
C LEU A 69 -1.53 11.64 8.29
N PRO A 70 -1.02 12.81 8.71
CA PRO A 70 -1.59 13.57 9.84
C PRO A 70 -3.01 14.07 9.59
N ASN A 71 -3.31 14.46 8.35
CA ASN A 71 -4.63 14.94 7.97
C ASN A 71 -5.70 13.83 7.96
N LEU A 72 -5.26 12.57 7.86
CA LEU A 72 -6.13 11.39 7.85
C LEU A 72 -6.04 10.60 9.15
N GLN A 73 -5.11 10.95 10.04
CA GLN A 73 -4.83 10.24 11.30
C GLN A 73 -4.58 8.74 11.10
N VAL A 74 -3.91 8.37 10.00
CA VAL A 74 -3.70 6.98 9.62
C VAL A 74 -2.20 6.71 9.43
N VAL A 75 -1.77 5.55 9.92
CA VAL A 75 -0.45 4.99 9.61
C VAL A 75 -0.54 4.18 8.33
N THR A 76 0.40 4.39 7.40
CA THR A 76 0.53 3.59 6.18
C THR A 76 1.81 2.76 6.23
N VAL A 77 1.73 1.57 5.64
CA VAL A 77 2.81 0.59 5.64
C VAL A 77 3.32 0.40 4.21
N ARG A 78 4.63 0.49 4.05
CA ARG A 78 5.34 0.01 2.87
C ARG A 78 6.23 -1.13 3.28
N HIS A 79 6.36 -2.12 2.43
CA HIS A 79 7.27 -3.23 2.66
C HIS A 79 8.04 -3.58 1.40
N ARG A 80 9.19 -4.22 1.61
CA ARG A 80 9.96 -4.87 0.54
C ARG A 80 10.76 -6.03 1.11
N LEU A 81 11.12 -6.98 0.26
CA LEU A 81 12.11 -8.00 0.61
C LEU A 81 13.49 -7.53 0.19
N SER A 82 14.44 -7.49 1.13
CA SER A 82 15.86 -7.18 0.88
C SER A 82 16.69 -8.45 0.91
N GLY A 83 17.47 -8.70 -0.14
CA GLY A 83 18.26 -9.93 -0.30
C GLY A 83 17.44 -11.06 -0.92
N GLY A 84 18.10 -12.12 -1.39
CA GLY A 84 17.50 -13.22 -2.15
C GLY A 84 17.33 -12.95 -3.65
N SER A 85 17.20 -14.01 -4.46
CA SER A 85 17.23 -13.93 -5.93
C SER A 85 15.90 -13.55 -6.61
N SER A 86 14.79 -13.47 -5.87
CA SER A 86 13.47 -13.21 -6.47
C SER A 86 13.09 -11.73 -6.40
N ALA A 87 13.44 -10.98 -7.46
CA ALA A 87 12.98 -9.60 -7.65
C ALA A 87 11.45 -9.48 -7.71
N ALA A 88 10.75 -10.54 -8.15
CA ALA A 88 9.29 -10.55 -8.29
C ALA A 88 8.54 -10.45 -6.96
N LEU A 89 9.12 -10.94 -5.85
CA LEU A 89 8.53 -10.85 -4.51
C LEU A 89 8.96 -9.60 -3.74
N SER A 90 10.00 -8.90 -4.22
CA SER A 90 10.57 -7.74 -3.53
C SER A 90 9.62 -6.55 -3.49
N ASP A 91 8.82 -6.37 -4.54
CA ASP A 91 7.90 -5.24 -4.71
C ASP A 91 6.42 -5.64 -4.72
N ASP A 92 6.07 -6.87 -4.29
CA ASP A 92 4.67 -7.30 -4.23
C ASP A 92 3.92 -6.54 -3.13
N PRO A 93 2.98 -5.63 -3.48
CA PRO A 93 2.28 -4.82 -2.50
C PRO A 93 1.23 -5.62 -1.71
N THR A 94 0.95 -6.86 -2.11
CA THR A 94 -0.05 -7.73 -1.48
C THR A 94 0.55 -8.66 -0.43
N LEU A 95 1.88 -8.68 -0.26
CA LEU A 95 2.57 -9.61 0.65
C LEU A 95 2.03 -9.61 2.09
N LEU A 96 1.59 -8.45 2.60
CA LEU A 96 1.06 -8.29 3.96
C LEU A 96 -0.47 -8.21 4.02
N GLN A 97 -1.17 -8.34 2.89
CA GLN A 97 -2.60 -8.08 2.74
C GLN A 97 -3.49 -9.05 3.54
N ASP A 98 -3.00 -10.27 3.79
CA ASP A 98 -3.77 -11.31 4.47
C ASP A 98 -3.13 -11.74 5.80
N LEU A 99 -2.30 -10.87 6.40
CA LEU A 99 -1.77 -11.14 7.74
C LEU A 99 -2.90 -11.30 8.76
N LEU A 100 -3.98 -10.52 8.59
CA LEU A 100 -5.26 -10.70 9.26
C LEU A 100 -6.36 -10.84 8.21
N ALA A 101 -7.27 -11.79 8.42
CA ALA A 101 -8.35 -12.07 7.47
C ALA A 101 -9.20 -10.81 7.19
N GLY A 102 -9.27 -10.41 5.92
CA GLY A 102 -10.06 -9.26 5.47
C GLY A 102 -9.39 -7.89 5.66
N ASP A 103 -8.14 -7.83 6.09
CA ASP A 103 -7.39 -6.58 6.25
C ASP A 103 -6.59 -6.22 4.99
N GLY A 104 -7.32 -5.91 3.91
CA GLY A 104 -6.71 -5.69 2.62
C GLY A 104 -5.82 -4.45 2.51
N GLY A 105 -5.85 -3.54 3.49
CA GLY A 105 -5.23 -2.22 3.40
C GLY A 105 -5.81 -1.33 2.28
N ILE A 106 -6.92 -1.73 1.65
CA ILE A 106 -7.55 -1.00 0.53
C ILE A 106 -8.44 0.13 1.03
N LEU A 107 -9.04 -0.03 2.21
CA LEU A 107 -9.95 0.93 2.81
C LEU A 107 -9.31 1.57 4.03
N SER A 108 -9.71 2.81 4.33
CA SER A 108 -9.32 3.45 5.57
C SER A 108 -9.76 2.59 6.77
N PRO A 109 -8.90 2.39 7.78
CA PRO A 109 -9.28 1.74 9.03
C PRO A 109 -10.17 2.64 9.91
N LEU A 110 -10.17 3.96 9.67
CA LEU A 110 -10.99 4.93 10.38
C LEU A 110 -12.20 5.32 9.52
N GLY A 111 -13.42 5.03 9.98
CA GLY A 111 -14.66 5.40 9.28
C GLY A 111 -14.88 6.91 9.15
N ALA A 112 -14.24 7.73 9.99
CA ALA A 112 -14.25 9.18 9.83
C ALA A 112 -13.65 9.63 8.49
N ASN A 113 -12.68 8.88 7.96
CA ASN A 113 -12.05 9.18 6.69
C ASN A 113 -12.93 8.88 5.48
N ASP A 114 -13.99 8.06 5.64
CA ASP A 114 -14.95 7.79 4.57
C ASP A 114 -15.69 9.06 4.11
N TYR A 115 -15.67 10.12 4.91
CA TYR A 115 -16.23 11.43 4.57
C TYR A 115 -15.22 12.36 3.91
N PHE A 116 -13.95 12.33 4.36
CA PHE A 116 -12.85 13.09 3.75
C PHE A 116 -12.50 12.59 2.35
N TRP A 117 -12.81 11.32 2.06
CA TRP A 117 -12.42 10.60 0.86
C TRP A 117 -13.60 10.20 -0.03
N GLN A 118 -14.65 11.01 -0.08
CA GLN A 118 -15.72 10.77 -1.04
C GLN A 118 -15.36 11.39 -2.38
N ASP A 119 -15.38 10.59 -3.45
CA ASP A 119 -15.49 11.15 -4.79
C ASP A 119 -16.78 11.99 -4.83
N PRO A 120 -16.70 13.33 -5.04
CA PRO A 120 -17.86 14.21 -4.97
C PRO A 120 -18.93 13.85 -6.02
N ARG A 121 -18.58 13.08 -7.05
CA ARG A 121 -19.49 12.60 -8.10
C ARG A 121 -20.20 11.31 -7.74
N THR A 122 -19.57 10.43 -6.95
CA THR A 122 -20.11 9.09 -6.66
C THR A 122 -20.43 8.87 -5.19
N ARG A 123 -20.00 9.77 -4.30
CA ARG A 123 -20.09 9.68 -2.83
C ARG A 123 -19.55 8.35 -2.27
N ARG A 124 -18.64 7.71 -3.00
CA ARG A 124 -18.02 6.46 -2.58
C ARG A 124 -16.69 6.74 -1.88
N PRO A 125 -16.33 5.98 -0.83
CA PRO A 125 -15.00 6.03 -0.24
C PRO A 125 -13.96 5.72 -1.30
N LEU A 126 -12.92 6.54 -1.37
CA LEU A 126 -11.76 6.33 -2.23
C LEU A 126 -10.85 5.26 -1.61
N ALA A 127 -10.33 4.40 -2.48
CA ALA A 127 -9.47 3.29 -2.07
C ALA A 127 -8.00 3.72 -2.01
N PHE A 128 -7.28 3.22 -1.01
CA PHE A 128 -5.82 3.26 -1.01
C PHE A 128 -5.31 2.32 -2.10
N SER A 129 -4.37 2.81 -2.89
CA SER A 129 -3.76 2.00 -3.95
C SER A 129 -2.38 1.52 -3.52
N ALA A 130 -2.22 0.21 -3.62
CA ALA A 130 -0.98 -0.54 -3.48
C ALA A 130 0.18 0.00 -4.36
N LYS A 131 -0.16 0.69 -5.46
CA LYS A 131 0.83 1.25 -6.39
C LYS A 131 1.31 2.65 -5.99
N THR A 132 0.69 3.27 -4.99
CA THR A 132 1.11 4.58 -4.52
C THR A 132 2.39 4.46 -3.70
N THR A 133 3.26 5.48 -3.80
CA THR A 133 4.48 5.58 -2.99
C THR A 133 4.23 5.77 -1.50
N ARG A 134 2.94 5.86 -1.09
CA ARG A 134 2.49 6.21 0.26
C ARG A 134 2.22 4.98 1.14
N GLY A 135 2.10 3.78 0.56
CA GLY A 135 1.85 2.54 1.31
C GLY A 135 0.38 2.29 1.64
N LEU A 136 0.10 1.17 2.30
CA LEU A 136 -1.24 0.69 2.60
C LEU A 136 -1.61 0.85 4.09
N PRO A 137 -2.80 1.35 4.43
CA PRO A 137 -3.24 1.53 5.81
C PRO A 137 -3.89 0.27 6.37
N TYR A 138 -3.07 -0.74 6.68
CA TYR A 138 -3.58 -1.93 7.35
C TYR A 138 -4.15 -1.62 8.74
N ARG A 139 -5.22 -2.32 9.13
CA ARG A 139 -5.81 -2.20 10.47
C ARG A 139 -4.84 -2.63 11.55
N TRP A 140 -4.08 -3.71 11.33
CA TRP A 140 -3.09 -4.17 12.30
C TRP A 140 -2.04 -3.10 12.60
N ALA A 141 -1.68 -2.27 11.61
CA ALA A 141 -0.67 -1.24 11.77
C ALA A 141 -1.13 -0.03 12.59
N GLN A 142 -2.44 0.12 12.83
CA GLN A 142 -2.97 1.24 13.61
C GLN A 142 -2.94 0.98 15.13
N VAL A 143 -2.73 -0.27 15.54
CA VAL A 143 -2.88 -0.72 16.94
C VAL A 143 -1.60 -1.33 17.53
N LEU A 144 -0.50 -1.31 16.77
CA LEU A 144 0.84 -1.65 17.25
C LEU A 144 1.38 -0.58 18.19
#